data_AF-A0A3A0AS13-F1
#
_entry.id   AF-A0A3A0AS13-F1
#
_cell.length_a   1.000
_cell.length_b   1.000
_cell.length_c   1.000
_cell.angle_alpha   90.00
_cell.angle_beta   90.00
_cell.angle_gamma   90.00
#
_symmetry.space_group_name_H-M   'P 1'
#
loop_
_entity.id
_entity.type
_entity.pdbx_description
1 polymer ?
#
loop_
_entity_poly.entity_id
_entity_poly.type
_entity_poly.pdbx_seq_one_letter_code
_entity_poly.pdbx_strand_id
1 'polypeptide(L)'
;MSRQPPQFNLVDEPWIPCVMPDGTAHELSLRETLARAAEIRELSDPSPAVTVALHRLLLAVLHRSLQGPDSAEAWHAIWTGGAFDMQQVGGYLDAWRHRFDLFDAEHPFYQDHSLDIASAKPIARMVFGLTLGNYVTLFDHTTKVQSAALSPAQAARQLIAFHIFTLGGKVGLTGGDSASGGPLATAAVTVVNGDNLFQTLMLNLHQYL
;
A
#
# COMPACT_ATOMS: atom_id res chain seq x y z
N MET A 1 34.50 -2.61 -0.05
CA MET A 1 33.43 -3.33 -0.77
C MET A 1 32.20 -2.44 -0.76
N SER A 2 31.84 -1.83 -1.89
CA SER A 2 30.60 -1.08 -2.04
C SER A 2 29.43 -2.06 -1.96
N ARG A 3 28.68 -2.03 -0.86
CA ARG A 3 27.49 -2.85 -0.68
C ARG A 3 26.45 -2.33 -1.66
N GLN A 4 26.05 -3.16 -2.62
CA GLN A 4 24.95 -2.82 -3.54
C GLN A 4 23.71 -2.55 -2.67
N PRO A 5 22.95 -1.48 -2.93
CA PRO A 5 21.77 -1.18 -2.13
C PRO A 5 20.81 -2.38 -2.20
N PRO A 6 20.13 -2.73 -1.08
CA PRO A 6 19.11 -3.76 -1.12
C PRO A 6 18.05 -3.37 -2.16
N GLN A 7 17.50 -4.32 -2.89
CA GLN A 7 16.40 -4.09 -3.84
C GLN A 7 15.15 -4.77 -3.30
N PHE A 8 14.01 -4.10 -3.41
CA PHE A 8 12.71 -4.68 -3.08
C PHE A 8 11.64 -4.05 -3.98
N ASN A 9 11.45 -4.63 -5.16
CA ASN A 9 10.52 -4.10 -6.14
C ASN A 9 9.11 -4.64 -5.92
N LEU A 10 8.19 -3.75 -5.55
CA LEU A 10 6.81 -4.08 -5.19
C LEU A 10 6.00 -4.68 -6.35
N VAL A 11 6.47 -4.55 -7.60
CA VAL A 11 5.85 -5.18 -8.77
C VAL A 11 5.99 -6.70 -8.74
N ASP A 12 7.14 -7.21 -8.29
CA ASP A 12 7.52 -8.63 -8.45
C ASP A 12 7.77 -9.34 -7.12
N GLU A 13 8.19 -8.62 -6.08
CA GLU A 13 8.40 -9.20 -4.75
C GLU A 13 7.06 -9.39 -4.02
N PRO A 14 6.89 -10.45 -3.22
CA PRO A 14 5.67 -10.66 -2.44
C PRO A 14 5.58 -9.69 -1.26
N TRP A 15 4.46 -8.96 -1.13
CA TRP A 15 4.27 -8.03 -0.01
C TRP A 15 2.82 -7.69 0.33
N ILE A 16 1.87 -7.96 -0.57
CA ILE A 16 0.44 -7.72 -0.38
C ILE A 16 -0.17 -8.95 0.31
N PRO A 17 -0.69 -8.82 1.55
CA PRO A 17 -1.25 -9.94 2.28
C PRO A 17 -2.66 -10.26 1.77
N CYS A 18 -2.80 -11.45 1.20
CA CYS A 18 -4.01 -11.97 0.62
C CYS A 18 -4.48 -13.20 1.40
N VAL A 19 -5.79 -13.36 1.53
CA VAL A 19 -6.42 -14.59 2.00
C VAL A 19 -7.06 -15.31 0.84
N MET A 20 -6.77 -16.60 0.71
CA MET A 20 -7.33 -17.47 -0.34
C MET A 20 -8.69 -18.05 0.11
N PRO A 21 -9.48 -18.65 -0.79
CA PRO A 21 -10.80 -19.19 -0.47
C PRO A 21 -10.77 -20.30 0.59
N ASP A 22 -9.66 -21.04 0.70
CA ASP A 22 -9.43 -22.07 1.73
C ASP A 22 -9.01 -21.49 3.10
N GLY A 23 -8.90 -20.16 3.20
CA GLY A 23 -8.49 -19.44 4.41
C GLY A 23 -6.98 -19.33 4.61
N THR A 24 -6.17 -19.86 3.70
CA THR A 24 -4.70 -19.71 3.76
C THR A 24 -4.29 -18.26 3.46
N ALA A 25 -3.24 -17.80 4.15
CA ALA A 25 -2.68 -16.47 3.97
C ALA A 25 -1.40 -16.54 3.12
N HIS A 26 -1.33 -15.71 2.10
CA HIS A 26 -0.19 -15.58 1.19
C HIS A 26 0.18 -14.12 1.01
N GLU A 27 1.47 -13.81 0.97
CA GLU A 27 1.94 -12.53 0.45
C GLU A 27 2.17 -12.69 -1.06
N LEU A 28 1.53 -11.83 -1.85
CA LEU A 28 1.66 -11.79 -3.30
C LEU A 28 2.29 -10.48 -3.74
N SER A 29 2.92 -10.49 -4.91
CA SER A 29 3.40 -9.27 -5.55
C SER A 29 2.24 -8.44 -6.13
N LEU A 30 2.47 -7.17 -6.44
CA LEU A 30 1.45 -6.32 -7.07
C LEU A 30 0.95 -6.93 -8.39
N ARG A 31 1.85 -7.51 -9.19
CA ARG A 31 1.48 -8.17 -10.45
C ARG A 31 0.62 -9.40 -10.20
N GLU A 32 1.02 -10.27 -9.28
CA GLU A 32 0.28 -11.50 -8.98
C GLU A 32 -1.09 -11.19 -8.36
N THR A 33 -1.18 -10.20 -7.46
CA THR A 33 -2.45 -9.80 -6.84
C THR A 33 -3.46 -9.37 -7.89
N LEU A 34 -3.06 -8.58 -8.89
CA LEU A 34 -3.95 -8.16 -9.97
C LEU A 34 -4.26 -9.31 -10.95
N ALA A 35 -3.26 -10.12 -11.31
CA ALA A 35 -3.46 -11.25 -12.21
C ALA A 35 -4.39 -12.32 -11.64
N ARG A 36 -4.33 -12.55 -10.33
CA ARG A 36 -5.06 -13.60 -9.61
C ARG A 36 -6.20 -13.05 -8.77
N ALA A 37 -6.66 -11.82 -9.03
CA ALA A 37 -7.67 -11.14 -8.21
C ALA A 37 -8.98 -11.96 -8.05
N ALA A 38 -9.37 -12.73 -9.06
CA ALA A 38 -10.56 -13.60 -8.98
C ALA A 38 -10.37 -14.84 -8.10
N GLU A 39 -9.13 -15.26 -7.85
CA GLU A 39 -8.76 -16.39 -6.99
C GLU A 39 -8.58 -15.98 -5.53
N ILE A 40 -8.41 -14.68 -5.25
CA ILE A 40 -8.14 -14.15 -3.91
C ILE A 40 -9.47 -13.80 -3.25
N ARG A 41 -9.69 -14.26 -2.02
CA ARG A 41 -10.92 -13.92 -1.27
C ARG A 41 -10.91 -12.44 -0.89
N GLU A 42 -9.84 -11.99 -0.23
CA GLU A 42 -9.72 -10.61 0.25
C GLU A 42 -8.26 -10.24 0.56
N LEU A 43 -8.00 -8.93 0.71
CA LEU A 43 -6.79 -8.44 1.37
C LEU A 43 -7.00 -8.48 2.88
N SER A 44 -6.01 -8.95 3.64
CA SER A 44 -6.12 -9.04 5.10
C SER A 44 -4.83 -8.60 5.77
N ASP A 45 -4.87 -7.47 6.46
CA ASP A 45 -3.82 -7.00 7.35
C ASP A 45 -4.42 -6.73 8.74
N PRO A 46 -3.66 -6.98 9.84
CA PRO A 46 -4.12 -6.64 11.18
C PRO A 46 -4.52 -5.17 11.35
N SER A 47 -3.96 -4.27 10.53
CA SER A 47 -4.32 -2.85 10.51
C SER A 47 -5.36 -2.55 9.43
N PRO A 48 -6.59 -2.14 9.78
CA PRO A 48 -7.59 -1.71 8.79
C PRO A 48 -7.12 -0.56 7.91
N ALA A 49 -6.26 0.33 8.43
CA ALA A 49 -5.67 1.42 7.68
C ALA A 49 -4.77 0.90 6.55
N VAL A 50 -4.00 -0.17 6.80
CA VAL A 50 -3.21 -0.85 5.76
C VAL A 50 -4.13 -1.49 4.73
N THR A 51 -5.16 -2.22 5.15
CA THR A 51 -6.12 -2.85 4.22
C THR A 51 -6.74 -1.82 3.28
N VAL A 52 -7.24 -0.69 3.79
CA VAL A 52 -7.81 0.38 2.96
C VAL A 52 -6.75 1.03 2.05
N ALA A 53 -5.54 1.26 2.56
CA ALA A 53 -4.45 1.84 1.80
C ALA A 53 -4.06 0.97 0.60
N LEU A 54 -4.01 -0.35 0.77
CA LEU A 54 -3.72 -1.30 -0.29
C LEU A 54 -4.81 -1.31 -1.36
N HIS A 55 -6.10 -1.33 -0.97
CA HIS A 55 -7.20 -1.23 -1.95
C HIS A 55 -7.07 0.03 -2.80
N ARG A 56 -6.77 1.18 -2.18
CA ARG A 56 -6.60 2.44 -2.91
C ARG A 56 -5.40 2.43 -3.85
N LEU A 57 -4.29 1.81 -3.46
CA LEU A 57 -3.14 1.64 -4.36
C LEU A 57 -3.51 0.76 -5.57
N LEU A 58 -4.15 -0.39 -5.34
CA LEU A 58 -4.58 -1.29 -6.42
C LEU A 58 -5.55 -0.58 -7.39
N LEU A 59 -6.53 0.16 -6.85
CA LEU A 59 -7.46 0.95 -7.66
C LEU A 59 -6.74 2.03 -8.48
N ALA A 60 -5.75 2.72 -7.90
CA ALA A 60 -4.95 3.70 -8.63
C ALA A 60 -4.17 3.04 -9.79
N VAL A 61 -3.55 1.88 -9.55
CA VAL A 61 -2.86 1.11 -10.61
C VAL A 61 -3.84 0.67 -11.69
N LEU A 62 -5.02 0.19 -11.34
CA LEU A 62 -6.07 -0.21 -12.29
C LEU A 62 -6.55 0.96 -13.14
N HIS A 63 -6.88 2.11 -12.53
CA HIS A 63 -7.29 3.30 -13.27
C HIS A 63 -6.24 3.75 -14.29
N ARG A 64 -4.96 3.73 -13.91
CA ARG A 64 -3.87 4.15 -14.79
C ARG A 64 -3.53 3.13 -15.87
N SER A 65 -3.62 1.85 -15.56
CA SER A 65 -3.29 0.77 -16.51
C SER A 65 -4.39 0.51 -17.52
N LEU A 66 -5.66 0.53 -17.10
CA LEU A 66 -6.83 0.32 -17.96
C LEU A 66 -7.33 1.60 -18.63
N GLN A 67 -6.77 2.76 -18.26
CA GLN A 67 -7.20 4.09 -18.73
C GLN A 67 -8.72 4.30 -18.60
N GLY A 68 -9.28 3.89 -17.47
CA GLY A 68 -10.74 3.89 -17.28
C GLY A 68 -11.18 3.22 -15.98
N PRO A 69 -12.41 2.67 -15.92
CA PRO A 69 -13.41 2.67 -17.00
C PRO A 69 -13.99 4.07 -17.23
N ASP A 70 -14.20 4.43 -18.49
CA ASP A 70 -14.73 5.75 -18.89
C ASP A 70 -16.26 5.81 -18.95
N SER A 71 -16.92 4.67 -18.79
CA SER A 71 -18.35 4.46 -18.99
C SER A 71 -18.85 3.23 -18.22
N ALA A 72 -20.16 3.15 -18.00
CA ALA A 72 -20.78 1.98 -17.37
C ALA A 72 -20.63 0.72 -18.26
N GLU A 73 -20.63 0.90 -19.58
CA GLU A 73 -20.42 -0.14 -20.58
C GLU A 73 -19.00 -0.69 -20.53
N ALA A 74 -17.98 0.17 -20.43
CA ALA A 74 -16.59 -0.25 -20.27
C ALA A 74 -16.40 -0.99 -18.93
N TRP A 75 -16.98 -0.49 -17.84
CA TRP A 75 -16.99 -1.18 -16.56
C TRP A 75 -17.65 -2.56 -16.66
N HIS A 76 -18.81 -2.65 -17.32
CA HIS A 76 -19.55 -3.90 -17.50
C HIS A 76 -18.79 -4.94 -18.34
N ALA A 77 -18.06 -4.50 -19.36
CA ALA A 77 -17.21 -5.37 -20.16
C ALA A 77 -16.10 -6.02 -19.32
N ILE A 78 -15.44 -5.26 -18.43
CA ILE A 78 -14.44 -5.82 -17.51
C ILE A 78 -15.12 -6.78 -16.52
N TRP A 79 -16.23 -6.36 -15.92
CA TRP A 79 -16.99 -7.15 -14.94
C TRP A 79 -17.38 -8.53 -15.48
N THR A 80 -17.94 -8.56 -16.70
CA THR A 80 -18.36 -9.81 -17.35
C THR A 80 -17.20 -10.69 -17.79
N GLY A 81 -16.03 -10.12 -18.08
CA GLY A 81 -14.80 -10.87 -18.34
C GLY A 81 -14.27 -11.61 -17.11
N GLY A 82 -14.58 -11.16 -15.90
CA GLY A 82 -14.22 -11.83 -14.65
C GLY A 82 -12.73 -11.75 -14.27
N ALA A 83 -11.93 -11.03 -15.05
CA ALA A 83 -10.50 -10.81 -14.82
C ALA A 83 -10.06 -9.49 -15.45
N PHE A 84 -8.93 -8.95 -14.99
CA PHE A 84 -8.32 -7.76 -15.60
C PHE A 84 -7.52 -8.13 -16.85
N ASP A 85 -7.48 -7.22 -17.83
CA ASP A 85 -6.62 -7.37 -19.00
C ASP A 85 -5.15 -7.24 -18.60
N MET A 86 -4.49 -8.38 -18.40
CA MET A 86 -3.10 -8.42 -17.97
C MET A 86 -2.11 -7.97 -19.04
N GLN A 87 -2.52 -7.84 -20.30
CA GLN A 87 -1.66 -7.19 -21.31
C GLN A 87 -1.53 -5.69 -21.00
N GLN A 88 -2.65 -5.03 -20.67
CA GLN A 88 -2.65 -3.60 -20.31
C GLN A 88 -2.03 -3.37 -18.93
N VAL A 89 -2.44 -4.15 -17.92
CA VAL A 89 -1.88 -4.06 -16.55
C VAL A 89 -0.39 -4.36 -16.56
N GLY A 90 0.03 -5.45 -17.21
CA GLY A 90 1.43 -5.83 -17.32
C GLY A 90 2.27 -4.77 -18.02
N GLY A 91 1.78 -4.23 -19.16
CA GLY A 91 2.48 -3.17 -19.88
C GLY A 91 2.68 -1.89 -19.05
N TYR A 92 1.67 -1.50 -18.25
CA TYR A 92 1.81 -0.37 -17.32
C TYR A 92 2.84 -0.64 -16.22
N LEU A 93 2.75 -1.82 -15.58
CA LEU A 93 3.68 -2.19 -14.51
C LEU A 93 5.12 -2.29 -15.02
N ASP A 94 5.33 -2.80 -16.23
CA ASP A 94 6.65 -2.89 -16.85
C ASP A 94 7.22 -1.49 -17.16
N ALA A 95 6.41 -0.60 -17.73
CA ALA A 95 6.82 0.77 -18.03
C ALA A 95 7.22 1.56 -16.78
N TRP A 96 6.52 1.33 -15.66
CA TRP A 96 6.74 2.05 -14.42
C TRP A 96 7.53 1.28 -13.36
N ARG A 97 8.01 0.07 -13.67
CA ARG A 97 8.69 -0.82 -12.72
C ARG A 97 9.82 -0.14 -11.93
N HIS A 98 10.57 0.73 -12.61
CA HIS A 98 11.67 1.52 -12.02
C HIS A 98 11.23 2.50 -10.92
N ARG A 99 9.93 2.74 -10.74
CA ARG A 99 9.37 3.62 -9.70
C ARG A 99 8.79 2.87 -8.51
N PHE A 100 8.82 1.54 -8.55
CA PHE A 100 8.22 0.66 -7.53
C PHE A 100 9.27 -0.07 -6.67
N ASP A 101 10.55 0.23 -6.81
CA ASP A 101 11.57 -0.29 -5.87
C ASP A 101 11.60 0.57 -4.60
N LEU A 102 11.38 -0.08 -3.46
CA LEU A 102 11.30 0.55 -2.14
C LEU A 102 12.62 1.21 -1.73
N PHE A 103 13.75 0.72 -2.25
CA PHE A 103 15.10 1.13 -1.86
C PHE A 103 15.90 1.70 -3.04
N ASP A 104 15.22 2.09 -4.12
CA ASP A 104 15.87 2.74 -5.26
C ASP A 104 16.68 3.97 -4.79
N ALA A 105 17.87 4.15 -5.36
CA ALA A 105 18.79 5.19 -4.91
C ALA A 105 18.31 6.61 -5.26
N GLU A 106 17.56 6.78 -6.34
CA GLU A 106 17.13 8.08 -6.85
C GLU A 106 15.60 8.26 -6.74
N HIS A 107 14.85 7.18 -6.88
CA HIS A 107 13.39 7.17 -6.94
C HIS A 107 12.75 6.14 -6.02
N PRO A 108 13.10 6.11 -4.71
CA PRO A 108 12.56 5.14 -3.78
C PRO A 108 11.05 5.29 -3.70
N PHE A 109 10.33 4.17 -3.85
CA PHE A 109 8.87 4.17 -3.90
C PHE A 109 8.28 4.89 -2.68
N TYR A 110 7.42 5.89 -2.93
CA TYR A 110 6.71 6.69 -1.92
C TYR A 110 7.62 7.42 -0.90
N GLN A 111 8.88 7.66 -1.24
CA GLN A 111 9.86 8.30 -0.36
C GLN A 111 10.57 9.47 -1.06
N ASP A 112 11.13 10.37 -0.26
CA ASP A 112 11.97 11.47 -0.72
C ASP A 112 13.44 11.13 -0.50
N HIS A 113 14.17 10.88 -1.60
CA HIS A 113 15.60 10.54 -1.59
C HIS A 113 16.51 11.65 -1.04
N SER A 114 16.02 12.89 -0.94
CA SER A 114 16.80 14.04 -0.45
C SER A 114 16.89 14.12 1.08
N LEU A 115 16.11 13.30 1.81
CA LEU A 115 16.09 13.31 3.27
C LEU A 115 17.36 12.69 3.87
N ASP A 116 17.98 13.41 4.80
CA ASP A 116 19.17 12.94 5.51
C ASP A 116 18.81 11.86 6.54
N ILE A 117 19.50 10.72 6.48
CA ILE A 117 19.38 9.61 7.43
C ILE A 117 19.69 10.03 8.88
N ALA A 118 20.48 11.08 9.09
CA ALA A 118 20.72 11.63 10.42
C ALA A 118 19.43 12.15 11.10
N SER A 119 18.41 12.48 10.31
CA SER A 119 17.09 12.90 10.82
C SER A 119 16.12 11.74 11.11
N ALA A 120 16.53 10.51 10.79
CA ALA A 120 15.68 9.32 10.86
C ALA A 120 15.06 9.13 12.25
N LYS A 121 13.82 8.67 12.25
CA LYS A 121 13.08 8.31 13.46
C LYS A 121 12.78 6.81 13.45
N PRO A 122 12.53 6.20 14.61
CA PRO A 122 12.17 4.78 14.68
C PRO A 122 10.98 4.44 13.79
N ILE A 123 11.07 3.33 13.05
CA ILE A 123 10.05 2.88 12.10
C ILE A 123 8.67 2.66 12.74
N ALA A 124 8.64 2.34 14.04
CA ALA A 124 7.38 2.21 14.78
C ALA A 124 6.55 3.51 14.84
N ARG A 125 7.10 4.68 14.44
CA ARG A 125 6.30 5.90 14.24
C ARG A 125 5.34 5.82 13.04
N MET A 126 5.57 4.91 12.11
CA MET A 126 4.71 4.70 10.95
C MET A 126 3.62 3.66 11.20
N VAL A 127 3.72 2.89 12.29
CA VAL A 127 2.81 1.77 12.56
C VAL A 127 1.61 2.26 13.37
N PHE A 128 0.44 2.28 12.73
CA PHE A 128 -0.82 2.59 13.42
C PHE A 128 -1.14 1.51 14.46
N GLY A 129 -1.38 1.93 15.71
CA GLY A 129 -1.68 1.03 16.83
C GLY A 129 -0.49 0.68 17.72
N LEU A 130 0.75 0.99 17.32
CA LEU A 130 1.90 0.95 18.22
C LEU A 130 2.07 2.29 18.93
N THR A 131 2.21 2.25 20.26
CA THR A 131 2.41 3.46 21.06
C THR A 131 3.89 3.78 21.21
N LEU A 132 4.35 4.89 20.62
CA LEU A 132 5.69 5.41 20.88
C LEU A 132 5.64 6.78 21.56
N GLY A 133 6.34 6.91 22.68
CA GLY A 133 6.60 8.19 23.34
C GLY A 133 5.95 8.33 24.72
N ASN A 134 5.26 9.44 24.95
CA ASN A 134 4.58 9.77 26.22
C ASN A 134 3.11 9.29 26.26
N TYR A 135 2.68 8.53 25.25
CA TYR A 135 1.34 7.98 25.20
C TYR A 135 1.24 6.74 26.08
N VAL A 136 0.13 6.60 26.81
CA VAL A 136 -0.13 5.43 27.65
C VAL A 136 -0.23 4.21 26.73
N THR A 137 0.62 3.21 26.98
CA THR A 137 0.56 1.90 26.34
C THR A 137 -0.73 1.19 26.77
N LEU A 138 -1.79 1.26 25.97
CA LEU A 138 -2.99 0.44 26.18
C LEU A 138 -2.82 -0.85 25.36
N PHE A 139 -2.73 -1.99 26.03
CA PHE A 139 -2.58 -3.31 25.41
C PHE A 139 -1.32 -3.50 24.53
N ASP A 140 -0.28 -2.70 24.78
CA ASP A 140 1.01 -2.76 24.11
C ASP A 140 2.09 -3.14 25.12
N HIS A 141 2.68 -4.33 24.99
CA HIS A 141 3.77 -4.82 25.83
C HIS A 141 5.16 -4.54 25.21
N THR A 142 5.23 -3.81 24.10
CA THR A 142 6.51 -3.47 23.48
C THR A 142 7.23 -2.44 24.33
N THR A 143 8.49 -2.71 24.68
CA THR A 143 9.33 -1.75 25.39
C THR A 143 10.05 -0.86 24.37
N LYS A 144 10.42 0.38 24.75
CA LYS A 144 11.20 1.30 23.89
C LYS A 144 12.50 0.68 23.32
N VAL A 145 12.98 -0.41 23.92
CA VAL A 145 14.20 -1.14 23.56
C VAL A 145 13.96 -2.19 22.45
N GLN A 146 12.70 -2.45 22.08
CA GLN A 146 12.29 -3.55 21.21
C GLN A 146 11.37 -3.11 20.05
N SER A 147 11.65 -1.97 19.42
CA SER A 147 11.07 -1.72 18.09
C SER A 147 11.72 -2.69 17.11
N ALA A 148 11.10 -3.86 16.90
CA ALA A 148 11.56 -4.84 15.92
C ALA A 148 11.69 -4.16 14.55
N ALA A 149 12.78 -4.44 13.84
CA ALA A 149 12.91 -4.03 12.45
C ALA A 149 11.76 -4.66 11.65
N LEU A 150 11.10 -3.88 10.79
CA LEU A 150 10.11 -4.40 9.86
C LEU A 150 10.82 -5.04 8.67
N SER A 151 10.23 -6.11 8.12
CA SER A 151 10.61 -6.58 6.79
C SER A 151 10.30 -5.51 5.73
N PRO A 152 10.94 -5.53 4.54
CA PRO A 152 10.59 -4.63 3.45
C PRO A 152 9.09 -4.65 3.10
N ALA A 153 8.48 -5.84 3.06
CA ALA A 153 7.05 -6.01 2.83
C ALA A 153 6.17 -5.32 3.90
N GLN A 154 6.55 -5.44 5.17
CA GLN A 154 5.87 -4.76 6.27
C GLN A 154 6.08 -3.24 6.20
N ALA A 155 7.30 -2.78 5.91
CA ALA A 155 7.62 -1.36 5.78
C ALA A 155 6.85 -0.70 4.62
N ALA A 156 6.75 -1.36 3.46
CA ALA A 156 6.00 -0.85 2.31
C ALA A 156 4.51 -0.64 2.65
N ARG A 157 3.87 -1.62 3.29
CA ARG A 157 2.48 -1.51 3.76
C ARG A 157 2.26 -0.33 4.69
N GLN A 158 3.13 -0.19 5.70
CA GLN A 158 3.04 0.88 6.68
C GLN A 158 3.32 2.25 6.05
N LEU A 159 4.24 2.32 5.08
CA LEU A 159 4.52 3.54 4.32
C LEU A 159 3.29 4.06 3.57
N ILE A 160 2.60 3.18 2.83
CA ILE A 160 1.42 3.58 2.06
C ILE A 160 0.30 4.00 3.02
N ALA A 161 0.07 3.24 4.09
CA ALA A 161 -0.91 3.60 5.11
C ALA A 161 -0.59 4.95 5.77
N PHE A 162 0.69 5.19 6.10
CA PHE A 162 1.14 6.41 6.76
C PHE A 162 0.82 7.64 5.92
N HIS A 163 1.11 7.60 4.62
CA HIS A 163 0.77 8.70 3.70
C HIS A 163 -0.73 9.02 3.64
N ILE A 164 -1.60 8.03 3.87
CA ILE A 164 -3.04 8.18 3.76
C ILE A 164 -3.68 8.64 5.07
N PHE A 165 -3.21 8.13 6.21
CA PHE A 165 -3.90 8.24 7.50
C PHE A 165 -3.12 8.96 8.60
N THR A 166 -1.88 9.40 8.35
CA THR A 166 -1.09 10.10 9.38
C THR A 166 -1.82 11.36 9.87
N LEU A 167 -1.75 11.63 11.16
CA LEU A 167 -2.34 12.84 11.73
C LEU A 167 -1.44 14.05 11.46
N GLY A 168 -2.06 15.19 11.18
CA GLY A 168 -1.34 16.46 11.08
C GLY A 168 -0.74 16.86 12.42
N GLY A 169 0.38 17.56 12.40
CA GLY A 169 1.06 17.98 13.61
C GLY A 169 2.49 18.43 13.38
N LYS A 170 3.17 18.80 14.47
CA LYS A 170 4.57 19.26 14.43
C LYS A 170 5.48 18.15 13.92
N VAL A 171 6.20 18.42 12.84
CA VAL A 171 7.21 17.55 12.24
C VAL A 171 8.57 18.17 12.49
N GLY A 172 9.37 17.55 13.36
CA GLY A 172 10.66 18.07 13.81
C GLY A 172 11.80 17.94 12.78
N LEU A 173 11.50 18.00 11.48
CA LEU A 173 12.48 17.88 10.39
C LEU A 173 13.13 19.23 10.06
N THR A 174 12.43 20.34 10.21
CA THR A 174 12.88 21.69 9.80
C THR A 174 12.60 22.78 10.82
N GLY A 175 12.60 22.45 12.13
CA GLY A 175 12.57 23.46 13.18
C GLY A 175 11.29 24.31 13.22
N GLY A 176 10.20 23.74 13.75
CA GLY A 176 8.95 24.46 14.04
C GLY A 176 7.80 24.17 13.09
N ASP A 177 8.07 23.49 11.98
CA ASP A 177 7.07 23.20 10.96
C ASP A 177 6.05 22.15 11.38
N SER A 178 4.83 22.34 10.92
CA SER A 178 3.72 21.39 11.07
C SER A 178 3.32 20.87 9.71
N ALA A 179 3.12 19.55 9.61
CA ALA A 179 2.60 18.92 8.42
C ALA A 179 1.07 18.79 8.51
N SER A 180 0.40 18.92 7.38
CA SER A 180 -1.00 18.51 7.26
C SER A 180 -1.12 16.99 7.45
N GLY A 181 -2.28 16.54 7.93
CA GLY A 181 -2.58 15.11 7.98
C GLY A 181 -2.72 14.51 6.59
N GLY A 182 -2.65 13.19 6.54
CA GLY A 182 -2.99 12.42 5.36
C GLY A 182 -4.45 12.67 4.93
N PRO A 183 -4.76 12.52 3.64
CA PRO A 183 -6.05 12.92 3.07
C PRO A 183 -7.26 12.21 3.70
N LEU A 184 -7.08 11.03 4.30
CA LEU A 184 -8.16 10.26 4.93
C LEU A 184 -8.04 10.16 6.45
N ALA A 185 -7.14 10.94 7.07
CA ALA A 185 -6.89 10.92 8.51
C ALA A 185 -8.14 11.15 9.38
N THR A 186 -9.12 11.90 8.85
CA THR A 186 -10.37 12.24 9.55
C THR A 186 -11.62 11.79 8.79
N ALA A 187 -11.48 10.87 7.84
CA ALA A 187 -12.57 10.38 7.01
C ALA A 187 -13.00 8.96 7.43
N ALA A 188 -14.30 8.70 7.39
CA ALA A 188 -14.80 7.33 7.33
C ALA A 188 -14.63 6.84 5.88
N VAL A 189 -14.01 5.68 5.69
CA VAL A 189 -13.80 5.08 4.37
C VAL A 189 -14.62 3.82 4.27
N THR A 190 -15.42 3.71 3.22
CA THR A 190 -16.20 2.51 2.91
C THR A 190 -15.57 1.83 1.70
N VAL A 191 -15.33 0.52 1.82
CA VAL A 191 -14.93 -0.35 0.71
C VAL A 191 -16.05 -1.37 0.54
N VAL A 192 -16.59 -1.47 -0.67
CA VAL A 192 -17.62 -2.46 -1.00
C VAL A 192 -16.96 -3.80 -1.29
N ASN A 193 -17.32 -4.86 -0.57
CA ASN A 193 -16.78 -6.19 -0.78
C ASN A 193 -17.66 -7.01 -1.73
N GLY A 194 -17.03 -7.74 -2.65
CA GLY A 194 -17.66 -8.81 -3.43
C GLY A 194 -17.23 -10.19 -2.93
N ASP A 195 -17.48 -11.23 -3.74
CA ASP A 195 -17.14 -12.61 -3.39
C ASP A 195 -15.63 -12.91 -3.46
N ASN A 196 -14.88 -12.09 -4.20
CA ASN A 196 -13.44 -12.16 -4.36
C ASN A 196 -12.84 -10.77 -4.57
N LEU A 197 -11.51 -10.67 -4.58
CA LEU A 197 -10.79 -9.40 -4.72
C LEU A 197 -11.08 -8.72 -6.06
N PHE A 198 -11.25 -9.47 -7.16
CA PHE A 198 -11.64 -8.90 -8.44
C PHE A 198 -12.97 -8.15 -8.34
N GLN A 199 -14.01 -8.78 -7.79
CA GLN A 199 -15.31 -8.14 -7.60
C GLN A 199 -15.21 -6.95 -6.66
N THR A 200 -14.49 -7.09 -5.54
CA THR A 200 -14.23 -5.99 -4.59
C THR A 200 -13.57 -4.80 -5.29
N LEU A 201 -12.52 -5.02 -6.07
CA LEU A 201 -11.87 -3.94 -6.81
C LEU A 201 -12.82 -3.32 -7.84
N MET A 202 -13.53 -4.12 -8.63
CA MET A 202 -14.50 -3.61 -9.62
C MET A 202 -15.62 -2.78 -8.99
N LEU A 203 -16.19 -3.22 -7.86
CA LEU A 203 -17.25 -2.49 -7.16
C LEU A 203 -16.79 -1.12 -6.62
N ASN A 204 -15.48 -0.92 -6.45
CA ASN A 204 -14.87 0.34 -6.03
C ASN A 204 -14.12 1.05 -7.17
N LEU A 205 -14.14 0.51 -8.40
CA LEU A 205 -13.48 1.07 -9.57
C LEU A 205 -14.40 2.08 -10.26
N HIS A 206 -14.39 3.31 -9.76
CA HIS A 206 -15.26 4.39 -10.24
C HIS A 206 -14.93 4.81 -11.69
N GLN A 207 -15.92 5.42 -12.35
CA GLN A 207 -15.69 6.00 -13.67
C GLN A 207 -14.56 7.04 -13.62
N TYR A 208 -13.57 6.90 -14.52
CA TYR A 208 -12.34 7.70 -14.55
C TYR A 208 -12.01 8.08 -16.01
N LEU A 209 -11.68 9.36 -16.22
CA LEU A 209 -11.39 9.99 -17.52
C LEU A 209 -10.04 10.74 -17.44
#